data_AF-A0A1Q8SVR8-F1
#
_entry.id   AF-A0A1Q8SVR8-F1
#
_cell.length_a   1.000
_cell.length_b   1.000
_cell.length_c   1.000
_cell.angle_alpha   90.00
_cell.angle_beta   90.00
_cell.angle_gamma   90.00
#
_symmetry.space_group_name_H-M   'P 1'
#
loop_
_entity.id
_entity.type
_entity.pdbx_description
1 polymer ?
#
loop_
_entity_poly.entity_id
_entity_poly.type
_entity_poly.pdbx_seq_one_letter_code
_entity_poly.pdbx_strand_id
1 'polypeptide(L)'
;MNYMTKIFAGGVLGILVASTHAAADDFECSSDSLMKQVSKQTQQIDSYISSSDDPQQTQQALTSMARGLRENGQVSDHDGEMKKLASGADFKPSQSFCNDMQTTISAIQSYMESHPH
;
A
#
# COMPACT_ATOMS: atom_id res chain seq x y z
N MET A 1 -14.34 65.53 13.29
CA MET A 1 -14.85 65.16 11.97
C MET A 1 -13.85 64.17 11.38
N ASN A 2 -14.09 62.86 11.55
CA ASN A 2 -14.59 61.91 10.54
C ASN A 2 -13.74 61.94 9.24
N TYR A 3 -13.18 60.86 8.69
CA TYR A 3 -13.73 59.52 8.53
C TYR A 3 -12.67 58.41 8.49
N MET A 4 -13.14 57.28 9.01
CA MET A 4 -12.68 55.90 8.91
C MET A 4 -12.73 55.40 7.45
N THR A 5 -11.74 54.63 6.99
CA THR A 5 -11.93 53.69 5.86
C THR A 5 -11.06 52.46 6.12
N LYS A 6 -11.70 51.42 6.63
CA LYS A 6 -11.16 50.05 6.69
C LYS A 6 -11.25 49.48 5.28
N ILE A 7 -10.11 49.11 4.70
CA ILE A 7 -10.08 48.36 3.45
C ILE A 7 -10.37 46.89 3.79
N PHE A 8 -11.58 46.45 3.45
CA PHE A 8 -11.92 45.06 3.19
C PHE A 8 -12.04 44.89 1.67
N ALA A 9 -11.05 44.23 1.07
CA ALA A 9 -11.09 43.62 -0.25
C ALA A 9 -9.99 42.53 -0.18
N GLY A 10 -10.26 41.23 -0.19
CA GLY A 10 -11.19 40.56 -1.08
C GLY A 10 -10.47 40.32 -2.40
N GLY A 11 -9.55 39.34 -2.46
CA GLY A 11 -8.90 38.96 -3.72
C GLY A 11 -7.53 38.28 -3.59
N VAL A 12 -7.56 36.94 -3.60
CA VAL A 12 -6.64 35.98 -4.26
C VAL A 12 -5.13 36.03 -3.95
N LEU A 13 -4.64 34.90 -3.42
CA LEU A 13 -3.40 34.14 -3.74
C LEU A 13 -3.26 33.13 -2.58
N GLY A 14 -3.46 31.82 -2.72
CA GLY A 14 -2.95 30.91 -3.73
C GLY A 14 -2.28 29.78 -2.95
N ILE A 15 -2.64 28.53 -3.26
CA ILE A 15 -2.06 27.27 -2.76
C ILE A 15 -2.47 26.90 -1.32
N LEU A 16 -3.68 26.32 -1.19
CA LEU A 16 -3.81 25.18 -0.29
C LEU A 16 -3.33 23.97 -1.06
N VAL A 17 -2.17 23.47 -0.63
CA VAL A 17 -1.49 22.27 -1.08
C VAL A 17 -2.53 21.16 -1.26
N ALA A 18 -2.60 20.61 -2.47
CA ALA A 18 -3.29 19.36 -2.75
C ALA A 18 -2.67 18.27 -1.88
N SER A 19 -3.27 18.03 -0.72
CA SER A 19 -2.88 16.97 0.19
C SER A 19 -3.98 15.93 0.19
N THR A 20 -4.00 15.10 -0.85
CA THR A 20 -4.17 13.64 -0.73
C THR A 20 -3.96 13.04 -2.10
N HIS A 21 -2.91 12.22 -2.20
CA HIS A 21 -2.67 11.30 -3.30
C HIS A 21 -3.94 10.53 -3.64
N ALA A 22 -4.58 10.87 -4.76
CA ALA A 22 -5.61 10.06 -5.38
C ALA A 22 -5.20 9.81 -6.84
N ALA A 23 -3.99 9.27 -6.97
CA ALA A 23 -3.55 8.54 -8.15
C ALA A 23 -3.03 7.19 -7.66
N ALA A 24 -3.87 6.47 -6.93
CA ALA A 24 -3.81 5.03 -6.89
C ALA A 24 -5.03 4.61 -7.72
N ASP A 25 -4.79 3.98 -8.87
CA ASP A 25 -5.76 3.14 -9.57
C ASP A 25 -6.75 2.56 -8.57
N ASP A 26 -8.07 2.66 -8.84
CA ASP A 26 -9.20 2.30 -7.97
C ASP A 26 -9.01 0.93 -7.28
N PHE A 27 -8.17 0.90 -6.25
CA PHE A 27 -7.99 -0.26 -5.39
C PHE A 27 -9.18 -0.25 -4.46
N GLU A 28 -10.25 -0.91 -4.90
CA GLU A 28 -11.44 -1.05 -4.10
C GLU A 28 -11.03 -1.78 -2.81
N CYS A 29 -11.14 -1.08 -1.68
CA CYS A 29 -10.82 -1.62 -0.36
C CYS A 29 -11.94 -2.58 0.08
N SER A 30 -11.99 -3.73 -0.58
CA SER A 30 -12.90 -4.84 -0.32
C SER A 30 -12.11 -6.13 -0.12
N SER A 31 -12.67 -7.07 0.64
CA SER A 31 -12.07 -8.38 0.87
C SER A 31 -11.87 -9.15 -0.44
N ASP A 32 -12.84 -9.10 -1.36
CA ASP A 32 -12.73 -9.70 -2.69
C ASP A 32 -11.57 -9.13 -3.51
N SER A 33 -11.42 -7.80 -3.54
CA SER A 33 -10.35 -7.12 -4.27
C SER A 33 -8.98 -7.49 -3.68
N LEU A 34 -8.86 -7.46 -2.34
CA LEU A 34 -7.66 -7.90 -1.62
C LEU A 34 -7.32 -9.36 -1.92
N MET A 35 -8.29 -10.27 -1.87
CA MET A 35 -8.05 -11.69 -2.16
C MET A 35 -7.57 -11.91 -3.60
N LYS A 36 -8.17 -11.23 -4.57
CA LYS A 36 -7.72 -11.28 -5.98
C LYS A 36 -6.29 -10.76 -6.11
N GLN A 37 -5.98 -9.64 -5.47
CA GLN A 37 -4.65 -9.03 -5.57
C GLN A 37 -3.59 -9.89 -4.88
N VAL A 38 -3.87 -10.40 -3.68
CA VAL A 38 -2.99 -11.34 -2.96
C VAL A 38 -2.76 -12.59 -3.79
N SER A 39 -3.83 -13.18 -4.36
CA SER A 39 -3.70 -14.39 -5.20
C SER A 39 -2.80 -14.13 -6.42
N LYS A 40 -2.98 -12.98 -7.09
CA LYS A 40 -2.12 -12.58 -8.21
C LYS A 40 -0.67 -12.38 -7.77
N GLN A 41 -0.45 -11.68 -6.66
CA GLN A 41 0.89 -11.42 -6.14
C GLN A 41 1.59 -12.71 -5.72
N THR A 42 0.89 -13.65 -5.08
CA THR A 42 1.44 -14.97 -4.73
C THR A 42 1.90 -15.72 -5.97
N GLN A 43 1.09 -15.76 -7.04
CA GLN A 43 1.49 -16.40 -8.29
C GLN A 43 2.74 -15.75 -8.92
N GLN A 44 2.86 -14.42 -8.84
CA GLN A 44 4.04 -13.71 -9.34
C GLN A 44 5.29 -14.01 -8.50
N ILE A 45 5.17 -14.03 -7.17
CA ILE A 45 6.26 -14.42 -6.26
C ILE A 45 6.69 -15.85 -6.52
N ASP A 46 5.75 -16.79 -6.64
CA ASP A 46 6.03 -18.20 -6.90
C ASP A 46 6.76 -18.38 -8.23
N SER A 47 6.30 -17.70 -9.28
CA SER A 47 6.97 -17.70 -10.58
C SER A 47 8.40 -17.17 -10.47
N TYR A 48 8.60 -16.03 -9.80
CA TYR A 48 9.90 -15.41 -9.61
C TYR A 48 10.88 -16.30 -8.83
N ILE A 49 10.43 -16.88 -7.71
CA ILE A 49 11.21 -17.84 -6.91
C ILE A 49 11.57 -19.05 -7.77
N SER A 50 10.62 -19.60 -8.54
CA SER A 50 10.85 -20.79 -9.35
C SER A 50 11.81 -20.56 -10.53
N SER A 51 11.90 -19.32 -11.02
CA SER A 51 12.85 -18.93 -12.07
C SER A 51 14.25 -18.57 -11.55
N SER A 52 14.43 -18.50 -10.23
CA SER A 52 15.72 -18.16 -9.61
C SER A 52 16.70 -19.32 -9.64
N ASP A 53 17.99 -19.00 -9.80
CA ASP A 53 19.10 -19.94 -9.62
C ASP A 53 19.21 -20.44 -8.16
N ASP A 54 18.77 -19.62 -7.19
CA ASP A 54 18.67 -19.99 -5.77
C ASP A 54 17.27 -19.64 -5.20
N PRO A 55 16.30 -20.55 -5.35
CA PRO A 55 14.94 -20.35 -4.86
C PRO A 55 14.86 -20.17 -3.33
N GLN A 56 15.75 -20.83 -2.56
CA GLN A 56 15.73 -20.75 -1.10
C GLN A 56 16.21 -19.38 -0.62
N GLN A 57 17.32 -18.89 -1.18
CA GLN A 57 17.82 -17.55 -0.88
C GLN A 57 16.82 -16.49 -1.31
N THR A 58 16.18 -16.66 -2.47
CA THR A 58 15.17 -15.72 -2.99
C THR A 58 13.94 -15.64 -2.08
N GLN A 59 13.43 -16.80 -1.63
CA GLN A 59 12.32 -16.85 -0.67
C GLN A 59 12.69 -16.18 0.67
N GLN A 60 13.91 -16.40 1.15
CA GLN A 60 14.39 -15.79 2.39
C GLN A 60 14.52 -14.27 2.26
N ALA A 61 14.98 -13.77 1.12
CA ALA A 61 15.12 -12.33 0.88
C ALA A 61 13.74 -11.63 0.84
N LEU A 62 12.77 -12.20 0.12
CA LEU A 62 11.39 -11.70 0.09
C LEU A 62 10.75 -11.69 1.48
N THR A 63 10.94 -12.77 2.25
CA THR A 63 10.45 -12.86 3.64
C THR A 63 11.09 -11.80 4.54
N SER A 64 12.41 -11.59 4.39
CA SER A 64 13.16 -10.61 5.17
C SER A 64 12.73 -9.18 4.85
N MET A 65 12.46 -8.89 3.57
CA MET A 65 11.92 -7.60 3.15
C MET A 65 10.52 -7.37 3.73
N ALA A 66 9.59 -8.33 3.61
CA ALA A 66 8.25 -8.20 4.17
C ALA A 66 8.29 -7.98 5.70
N ARG A 67 9.20 -8.68 6.39
CA ARG A 67 9.48 -8.45 7.82
C ARG A 67 10.04 -7.05 8.07
N GLY A 68 10.96 -6.57 7.25
CA GLY A 68 11.55 -5.24 7.35
C GLY A 68 10.52 -4.12 7.27
N LEU A 69 9.51 -4.25 6.38
CA LEU A 69 8.39 -3.28 6.28
C LEU A 69 7.59 -3.17 7.58
N ARG A 70 7.42 -4.27 8.31
CA ARG A 70 6.75 -4.25 9.62
C ARG A 70 7.65 -3.63 10.68
N GLU A 71 8.91 -4.03 10.73
CA GLU A 71 9.86 -3.58 11.76
C GLU A 71 10.20 -2.08 11.64
N ASN A 72 10.19 -1.54 10.43
CA ASN A 72 10.43 -0.11 10.18
C ASN A 72 9.15 0.75 10.24
N GLY A 73 8.00 0.15 10.53
CA GLY A 73 6.72 0.85 10.66
C GLY A 73 6.10 1.32 9.34
N GLN A 74 6.58 0.85 8.18
CA GLN A 74 5.94 1.11 6.90
C GLN A 74 4.60 0.39 6.77
N VAL A 75 4.44 -0.75 7.45
CA VAL A 75 3.16 -1.45 7.56
C VAL A 75 2.88 -1.80 9.02
N SER A 76 1.62 -1.70 9.41
CA SER A 76 1.17 -2.00 10.77
C SER A 76 0.85 -3.48 10.93
N ASP A 77 0.67 -3.90 12.18
CA ASP A 77 0.16 -5.24 12.49
C ASP A 77 -1.36 -5.31 12.25
N HIS A 78 -1.76 -6.17 11.33
CA HIS A 78 -3.16 -6.41 10.96
C HIS A 78 -3.54 -7.88 11.12
N ASP A 79 -2.95 -8.61 12.07
CA ASP A 79 -3.17 -10.04 12.30
C ASP A 79 -4.65 -10.47 12.29
N GLY A 80 -5.54 -9.64 12.85
CA GLY A 80 -6.98 -9.92 12.87
C GLY A 80 -7.64 -9.84 11.49
N GLU A 81 -7.27 -8.86 10.68
CA GLU A 81 -7.79 -8.69 9.31
C GLU A 81 -7.15 -9.69 8.34
N MET A 82 -5.86 -9.99 8.53
CA MET A 82 -5.15 -11.05 7.80
C MET A 82 -5.80 -12.42 8.03
N LYS A 83 -6.20 -12.73 9.27
CA LYS A 83 -6.93 -13.98 9.57
C LYS A 83 -8.28 -14.04 8.86
N LYS A 84 -9.02 -12.93 8.81
CA LYS A 84 -10.30 -12.86 8.08
C LYS A 84 -10.08 -13.05 6.58
N LEU A 85 -9.07 -12.37 6.01
CA LEU A 85 -8.69 -12.52 4.61
C LEU A 85 -8.31 -13.96 4.26
N ALA A 86 -7.47 -14.59 5.09
CA ALA A 86 -7.05 -15.98 4.90
C ALA A 86 -8.20 -16.98 5.05
N SER A 87 -9.22 -16.67 5.85
CA SER A 87 -10.41 -17.52 6.00
C SER A 87 -11.32 -17.51 4.76
N GLY A 88 -11.15 -16.54 3.86
CA GLY A 88 -12.04 -16.34 2.71
C GLY A 88 -13.45 -15.89 3.09
N ALA A 89 -13.68 -15.50 4.35
CA ALA A 89 -14.95 -14.96 4.78
C ALA A 89 -15.11 -13.52 4.30
N ASP A 90 -16.32 -13.13 3.93
CA ASP A 90 -16.66 -11.75 3.63
C ASP A 90 -16.44 -10.89 4.87
N PHE A 91 -15.62 -9.85 4.73
CA PHE A 91 -15.46 -8.81 5.72
C PHE A 91 -15.20 -7.47 5.05
N LYS A 92 -15.49 -6.39 5.78
CA LYS A 92 -15.11 -5.04 5.38
C LYS A 92 -13.71 -4.75 5.95
N PRO A 93 -12.66 -4.73 5.12
CA PRO A 93 -11.33 -4.35 5.58
C PRO A 93 -11.29 -2.88 6.01
N SER A 94 -10.40 -2.56 6.95
CA SER A 94 -10.09 -1.20 7.31
C SER A 94 -9.27 -0.53 6.22
N GLN A 95 -9.39 0.80 6.09
CA GLN A 95 -8.58 1.54 5.11
C GLN A 95 -7.08 1.41 5.40
N SER A 96 -6.70 1.38 6.69
CA SER A 96 -5.32 1.17 7.10
C SER A 96 -4.79 -0.17 6.62
N PHE A 97 -5.58 -1.24 6.75
CA PHE A 97 -5.20 -2.55 6.26
C PHE A 97 -5.03 -2.57 4.74
N CYS A 98 -5.96 -1.97 3.99
CA CYS A 98 -5.85 -1.87 2.54
C CYS A 98 -4.58 -1.10 2.10
N ASN A 99 -4.29 0.03 2.74
CA ASN A 99 -3.11 0.83 2.43
C ASN A 99 -1.80 0.06 2.72
N ASP A 100 -1.76 -0.67 3.84
CA ASP A 100 -0.58 -1.44 4.25
C ASP A 100 -0.38 -2.67 3.35
N MET A 101 -1.47 -3.31 2.90
CA MET A 101 -1.43 -4.37 1.89
C MET A 101 -0.91 -3.86 0.55
N GLN A 102 -1.41 -2.71 0.08
CA GLN A 102 -0.92 -2.08 -1.15
C GLN A 102 0.55 -1.69 -1.05
N THR A 103 0.99 -1.18 0.11
CA THR A 103 2.40 -0.86 0.40
C THR A 103 3.27 -2.12 0.31
N THR A 104 2.83 -3.21 0.93
CA THR A 104 3.55 -4.50 0.89
C THR A 104 3.67 -5.02 -0.53
N ILE A 105 2.58 -5.01 -1.29
CA ILE A 105 2.53 -5.48 -2.68
C ILE A 105 3.46 -4.65 -3.57
N SER A 106 3.41 -3.33 -3.45
CA SER A 106 4.27 -2.41 -4.22
C SER A 106 5.74 -2.61 -3.91
N ALA A 107 6.09 -2.85 -2.64
CA ALA A 107 7.45 -3.12 -2.21
C ALA A 107 7.98 -4.45 -2.75
N ILE A 108 7.17 -5.52 -2.72
CA ILE A 108 7.54 -6.82 -3.30
C ILE A 108 7.79 -6.67 -4.80
N GLN A 109 6.88 -6.00 -5.51
CA GLN A 109 7.01 -5.81 -6.95
C GLN A 109 8.28 -5.00 -7.29
N SER A 110 8.53 -3.92 -6.56
CA SER A 110 9.75 -3.10 -6.72
C SER A 110 11.03 -3.91 -6.44
N TYR A 111 11.00 -4.80 -5.45
CA TYR A 111 12.12 -5.68 -5.15
C TYR A 111 12.39 -6.65 -6.31
N MET A 112 11.36 -7.32 -6.82
CA MET A 112 11.48 -8.25 -7.94
C MET A 112 11.97 -7.57 -9.22
N GLU A 113 11.48 -6.36 -9.51
CA GLU A 113 11.92 -5.58 -10.68
C GLU A 113 13.38 -5.12 -10.59
N SER A 114 13.88 -4.88 -9.38
CA SER A 114 15.28 -4.47 -9.14
C SER A 114 16.26 -5.63 -9.02
N HIS A 115 15.77 -6.87 -8.90
CA HIS A 115 16.58 -8.08 -8.73
C HIS A 115 16.19 -9.16 -9.76
N PRO A 116 16.35 -8.92 -11.07
CA PRO A 116 16.06 -9.94 -12.07
C PRO A 116 17.00 -11.15 -11.91
N HIS A 117 16.46 -12.33 -12.19
CA HIS A 117 17.20 -13.59 -12.33
C HIS A 117 17.65 -13.79 -13.78
#